data_AF-A0A8T3NLS3-F1
#
_entry.id   AF-A0A8T3NLS3-F1
#
_cell.length_a   1.000
_cell.length_b   1.000
_cell.length_c   1.000
_cell.angle_alpha   90.00
_cell.angle_beta   90.00
_cell.angle_gamma   90.00
#
_symmetry.space_group_name_H-M   'P 1'
#
loop_
_entity.id
_entity.type
_entity.pdbx_description
1 polymer ?
#
loop_
_entity_poly.entity_id
_entity_poly.type
_entity_poly.pdbx_seq_one_letter_code
_entity_poly.pdbx_strand_id
1 'polypeptide(L)'
;MSFLLDTNVISEARKRRGNPHVKTWMASVRGADLFLSVLIVGEIRQGIERLRRRDPAQAAVYEAWLAGLHRDYASRILPITADIAEE
;
A
#
# COMPACT_ATOMS: atom_id res chain seq x y z
N MET A 1 3.00 -8.76 17.43
CA MET A 1 2.57 -9.67 16.34
C MET A 1 2.58 -8.84 15.07
N SER A 2 3.20 -9.34 14.02
CA SER A 2 3.38 -8.59 12.77
C SER A 2 2.29 -8.93 11.76
N PHE A 3 1.97 -7.98 10.88
CA PHE A 3 0.93 -8.12 9.86
C PHE A 3 1.47 -7.73 8.49
N LEU A 4 1.19 -8.55 7.48
CA LEU A 4 1.37 -8.18 6.08
C LEU A 4 0.04 -7.60 5.57
N LEU A 5 0.04 -6.33 5.20
CA LEU A 5 -1.16 -5.66 4.69
C LEU A 5 -1.38 -6.02 3.23
N ASP A 6 -2.64 -6.09 2.83
CA ASP A 6 -3.09 -6.22 1.44
C ASP A 6 -3.42 -4.82 0.84
N THR A 7 -3.51 -4.73 -0.49
CA THR A 7 -3.78 -3.51 -1.24
C THR A 7 -5.11 -2.86 -0.84
N ASN A 8 -6.12 -3.65 -0.49
CA ASN A 8 -7.42 -3.15 -0.06
C ASN A 8 -7.33 -2.36 1.26
N VAL A 9 -6.59 -2.86 2.25
CA VAL A 9 -6.44 -2.27 3.59
C VAL A 9 -5.70 -0.94 3.49
N ILE A 10 -4.58 -0.90 2.78
CA ILE A 10 -3.81 0.34 2.62
C ILE A 10 -4.58 1.38 1.80
N SER A 11 -5.39 0.93 0.84
CA SER A 11 -6.28 1.80 0.06
C SER A 11 -7.41 2.38 0.91
N GLU A 12 -8.01 1.59 1.80
CA GLU A 12 -9.03 2.05 2.75
C GLU A 12 -8.46 3.05 3.76
N ALA A 13 -7.24 2.85 4.23
CA ALA A 13 -6.54 3.76 5.14
C ALA A 13 -6.38 5.16 4.53
N ARG A 14 -6.04 5.22 3.23
CA ARG A 14 -5.89 6.48 2.48
C ARG A 14 -7.22 7.23 2.32
N LYS A 15 -8.33 6.52 2.12
CA LYS A 15 -9.64 7.14 1.84
C LYS A 15 -10.08 7.99 3.03
N ARG A 16 -10.46 9.25 2.80
CA ARG A 16 -11.03 10.12 3.85
C ARG A 16 -12.24 9.46 4.51
N ARG A 17 -13.12 8.86 3.71
CA ARG A 17 -14.28 8.05 4.15
C ARG A 17 -14.05 6.54 3.95
N GLY A 18 -12.89 6.04 4.35
CA GLY A 18 -12.62 4.59 4.39
C GLY A 18 -13.35 3.90 5.55
N ASN A 19 -13.39 2.56 5.52
CA ASN A 19 -14.07 1.77 6.55
C ASN A 19 -13.53 2.10 7.97
N PRO A 20 -14.39 2.50 8.92
CA PRO A 20 -13.96 2.92 10.25
C PRO A 20 -13.30 1.80 11.05
N HIS A 21 -13.70 0.54 10.85
CA HIS A 21 -13.09 -0.59 11.53
C HIS A 21 -11.66 -0.84 11.06
N VAL A 22 -11.38 -0.71 9.76
CA VAL A 22 -10.03 -0.83 9.21
C VAL A 22 -9.12 0.26 9.79
N LYS A 23 -9.61 1.51 9.82
CA LYS A 23 -8.86 2.64 10.38
C LYS A 23 -8.57 2.47 11.87
N THR A 24 -9.58 2.02 12.63
CA THR A 24 -9.44 1.77 14.08
C THR A 24 -8.44 0.67 14.34
N TRP A 25 -8.52 -0.43 13.60
CA TRP A 25 -7.57 -1.54 13.72
C TRP A 25 -6.14 -1.09 13.37
N MET A 26 -5.95 -0.39 12.26
CA MET A 26 -4.61 0.11 11.89
C MET A 26 -4.03 1.05 12.94
N ALA A 27 -4.85 1.91 13.56
CA ALA A 27 -4.41 2.79 14.64
C ALA A 27 -4.08 2.03 15.95
N SER A 28 -4.62 0.82 16.13
CA SER A 28 -4.34 -0.04 17.30
C SER A 28 -3.02 -0.82 17.18
N VAL A 29 -2.49 -0.97 15.97
CA VAL A 29 -1.25 -1.71 15.69
C VAL A 29 -0.08 -0.72 15.62
N ARG A 30 1.08 -1.10 16.20
CA ARG A 30 2.28 -0.27 16.09
C ARG A 30 2.70 -0.22 14.62
N GLY A 31 3.05 0.97 14.14
CA GLY A 31 3.49 1.15 12.76
C GLY A 31 4.58 0.15 12.36
N ALA A 32 5.59 -0.07 13.22
CA ALA A 32 6.70 -1.00 12.99
C ALA A 32 6.28 -2.47 12.76
N ASP A 33 5.09 -2.87 13.20
CA ASP A 33 4.58 -4.24 13.06
C ASP A 33 3.76 -4.43 11.76
N LEU A 34 3.60 -3.38 10.94
CA LEU A 34 2.88 -3.43 9.67
C LEU A 34 3.86 -3.56 8.50
N PHE A 35 3.62 -4.46 7.57
CA PHE A 35 4.47 -4.73 6.42
C PHE A 35 3.68 -4.66 5.12
N LEU A 36 4.36 -4.46 4.01
CA LEU A 36 3.80 -4.52 2.65
C LEU A 36 4.59 -5.52 1.81
N SER A 37 3.92 -6.22 0.90
CA SER A 37 4.61 -6.96 -0.15
C SER A 37 5.00 -6.01 -1.28
N VAL A 38 6.14 -6.26 -1.94
CA VAL A 38 6.51 -5.56 -3.18
C VAL A 38 5.44 -5.70 -4.28
N LEU A 39 4.63 -6.77 -4.27
CA LEU A 39 3.53 -6.94 -5.22
C LEU A 39 2.49 -5.83 -5.12
N ILE A 40 2.18 -5.38 -3.90
CA ILE A 40 1.20 -4.30 -3.64
C ILE A 40 1.69 -2.98 -4.23
N VAL A 41 3.00 -2.72 -4.15
CA VAL A 41 3.61 -1.57 -4.83
C VAL A 41 3.38 -1.65 -6.34
N GLY A 42 3.55 -2.83 -6.93
CA GLY A 42 3.28 -3.10 -8.35
C GLY A 42 1.82 -2.89 -8.73
N GLU A 43 0.87 -3.37 -7.92
CA GLU A 43 -0.56 -3.20 -8.15
C GLU A 43 -0.97 -1.72 -8.11
N ILE A 44 -0.49 -0.97 -7.11
CA ILE A 44 -0.75 0.46 -6.99
C ILE A 44 -0.17 1.21 -8.20
N ARG A 45 1.09 0.91 -8.58
CA ARG A 45 1.74 1.47 -9.77
C ARG A 45 0.90 1.23 -11.02
N GLN A 46 0.46 -0.01 -11.25
CA GLN A 46 -0.36 -0.34 -12.40
C GLN A 46 -1.71 0.41 -12.37
N GLY A 47 -2.33 0.55 -11.20
CA GLY A 47 -3.53 1.35 -11.01
C GLY A 47 -3.32 2.83 -11.38
N ILE A 48 -2.18 3.41 -10.98
CA ILE A 48 -1.79 4.79 -11.33
C ILE A 48 -1.64 4.94 -12.84
N GLU A 49 -0.96 4.01 -13.52
CA GLU A 49 -0.77 4.07 -14.99
C GLU A 49 -2.10 4.00 -15.73
N ARG A 50 -3.01 3.14 -15.28
CA ARG A 50 -4.36 3.03 -15.86
C ARG A 50 -5.16 4.32 -15.64
N LEU A 51 -5.07 4.92 -14.46
CA LEU A 51 -5.75 6.16 -14.12
C LEU A 51 -5.18 7.35 -14.91
N ARG A 52 -3.86 7.41 -15.09
CA ARG A 52 -3.18 8.51 -15.80
C ARG A 52 -3.71 8.74 -17.21
N ARG A 53 -4.14 7.67 -17.90
CA ARG A 53 -4.76 7.76 -19.24
C ARG A 53 -6.12 8.46 -19.24
N ARG A 54 -6.82 8.45 -18.11
CA ARG A 54 -8.19 9.00 -17.96
C ARG A 54 -8.19 10.32 -17.20
N ASP A 55 -7.38 10.42 -16.15
CA ASP A 55 -7.26 11.56 -15.25
C ASP A 55 -5.81 11.73 -14.77
N PRO A 56 -4.98 12.47 -15.53
CA PRO A 56 -3.58 12.71 -15.17
C PRO A 56 -3.40 13.45 -13.84
N ALA A 57 -4.33 14.35 -13.49
CA ALA A 57 -4.25 15.13 -12.27
C ALA A 57 -4.46 14.23 -11.05
N GLN A 58 -5.49 13.39 -11.07
CA GLN A 58 -5.72 12.43 -10.00
C GLN A 58 -4.59 11.40 -9.91
N ALA A 59 -4.03 10.96 -11.04
CA ALA A 59 -2.87 10.06 -11.06
C ALA A 59 -1.65 10.67 -10.36
N ALA A 60 -1.37 11.97 -10.53
CA ALA A 60 -0.28 12.64 -9.82
C ALA A 60 -0.47 12.64 -8.30
N VAL A 61 -1.72 12.74 -7.81
CA VAL A 61 -2.04 12.61 -6.37
C VAL A 61 -1.74 11.20 -5.86
N TYR A 62 -2.02 10.16 -6.64
CA TYR A 62 -1.67 8.78 -6.26
C TYR A 62 -0.17 8.51 -6.35
N GLU A 63 0.53 9.16 -7.29
CA GLU A 63 2.00 9.10 -7.40
C GLU A 63 2.67 9.64 -6.13
N ALA A 64 2.25 10.82 -5.68
CA ALA A 64 2.76 11.42 -4.44
C ALA A 64 2.45 10.55 -3.21
N TRP A 65 1.28 9.92 -3.19
CA TRP A 65 0.90 8.98 -2.13
C TRP A 65 1.77 7.72 -2.13
N LEU A 66 2.03 7.12 -3.31
CA LEU A 66 2.91 5.96 -3.43
C LEU A 66 4.34 6.29 -2.97
N ALA A 67 4.85 7.47 -3.31
CA ALA A 67 6.14 7.95 -2.81
C ALA A 67 6.14 8.11 -1.27
N GLY A 68 5.01 8.51 -0.67
CA GLY A 68 4.82 8.52 0.77
C GLY A 68 4.89 7.12 1.37
N LEU A 69 4.17 6.15 0.81
CA LEU A 69 4.22 4.75 1.25
C LEU A 69 5.65 4.19 1.23
N HIS A 70 6.43 4.47 0.19
CA HIS A 70 7.83 4.05 0.12
C HIS A 70 8.68 4.63 1.25
N ARG A 71 8.45 5.87 1.65
CA ARG A 71 9.16 6.48 2.80
C ARG A 71 8.70 5.87 4.12
N ASP A 72 7.39 5.74 4.30
CA ASP A 72 6.82 5.28 5.57
C ASP A 72 7.13 3.81 5.85
N TYR A 73 7.12 2.97 4.80
CA TYR A 73 7.31 1.53 4.89
C TYR A 73 8.70 1.06 4.48
N ALA A 74 9.63 1.92 4.08
CA ALA A 74 10.97 1.61 3.54
C ALA A 74 11.51 0.18 3.83
N SER A 75 11.97 -0.09 5.05
CA SER A 75 12.56 -1.39 5.47
C SER A 75 11.55 -2.51 5.74
N ARG A 76 10.26 -2.23 5.53
CA ARG A 76 9.09 -3.08 5.79
C ARG A 76 8.31 -3.40 4.51
N ILE A 77 8.88 -3.08 3.34
CA ILE A 77 8.44 -3.61 2.06
C ILE A 77 9.23 -4.90 1.81
N LEU A 78 8.53 -6.03 1.88
CA LEU A 78 9.11 -7.35 1.74
C LEU A 78 9.22 -7.73 0.26
N PRO A 79 10.40 -8.20 -0.20
CA PRO A 79 10.56 -8.67 -1.57
C PRO A 79 9.86 -10.01 -1.76
N ILE A 80 9.49 -10.30 -3.01
CA ILE A 80 9.19 -11.67 -3.45
C ILE A 80 10.41 -12.14 -4.24
N THR A 81 11.03 -13.23 -3.78
CA THR A 81 12.16 -13.91 -4.43
C THR A 81 11.69 -15.18 -5.14
N ALA A 82 12.56 -15.82 -5.92
CA ALA A 82 12.24 -17.12 -6.53
C ALA A 82 11.85 -18.14 -5.47
N ASP A 83 12.63 -18.27 -4.40
CA ASP A 83 12.34 -19.18 -3.28
C ASP A 83 10.94 -18.95 -2.67
N ILE A 84 10.53 -17.69 -2.46
CA ILE A 84 9.20 -17.33 -1.94
C ILE A 84 8.09 -17.65 -2.95
N ALA A 85 8.39 -17.63 -4.24
CA ALA A 85 7.42 -17.87 -5.31
C ALA A 85 7.27 -19.35 -5.69
N GLU A 86 8.22 -20.20 -5.29
CA GLU A 86 8.25 -21.64 -5.60
C GLU A 86 7.77 -22.53 -4.43
N GLU A 87 7.52 -21.95 -3.26
CA GLU A 87 6.92 -22.60 -2.08
C GLU A 87 5.38 -22.65 -2.17
#